data_AF-A0A392WMK6-F1
#
_entry.id   AF-A0A392WMK6-F1
#
_cell.length_a   1.000
_cell.length_b   1.000
_cell.length_c   1.000
_cell.angle_alpha   90.00
_cell.angle_beta   90.00
_cell.angle_gamma   90.00
#
_symmetry.space_group_name_H-M   'P 1'
#
loop_
_entity.id
_entity.type
_entity.pdbx_description
1 polymer ?
#
loop_
_entity_poly.entity_id
_entity_poly.type
_entity_poly.pdbx_seq_one_letter_code
_entity_poly.pdbx_strand_id
1 'polypeptide(L)' 'YADFSRADLVKTVLDWQGSVVEVSNSQFRNAIAQIQLLNPNVDLNMDGLDEEKEVRDGRIATPPEG' A
#
# COMPACT_ATOMS: atom_id res chain seq x y z
N TYR A 1 -21.26 18.77 24.13
CA TYR A 1 -20.89 18.01 22.92
C TYR A 1 -20.43 19.08 21.94
N ALA A 2 -19.12 19.19 21.69
CA ALA A 2 -18.57 20.31 20.93
C ALA A 2 -19.09 20.25 19.48
N ASP A 3 -19.44 21.41 18.91
CA ASP A 3 -19.86 21.56 17.52
C ASP A 3 -18.77 21.02 16.58
N PHE A 4 -18.96 19.80 16.09
CA PHE A 4 -18.07 19.19 15.11
C PHE A 4 -18.33 19.84 13.76
N SER A 5 -17.41 20.70 13.31
CA SER A 5 -17.57 21.44 12.07
C SER A 5 -17.44 20.52 10.85
N ARG A 6 -18.03 20.92 9.72
CA ARG A 6 -17.75 20.32 8.42
C ARG A 6 -16.24 20.29 8.12
N ALA A 7 -15.50 21.31 8.56
CA ALA A 7 -14.04 21.36 8.41
C ALA A 7 -13.33 20.27 9.24
N ASP A 8 -13.81 19.99 10.45
CA ASP A 8 -13.25 18.95 11.31
C ASP A 8 -13.48 17.56 10.73
N LEU A 9 -14.67 17.31 10.17
CA LEU A 9 -14.97 16.07 9.46
C LEU A 9 -14.05 15.85 8.24
N VAL A 10 -13.87 16.89 7.42
CA VAL A 10 -12.97 16.84 6.25
C VAL A 10 -11.54 16.54 6.69
N LYS A 11 -11.07 17.18 7.77
CA LYS A 11 -9.75 16.92 8.32
C LYS A 11 -9.59 15.48 8.80
N THR A 12 -10.55 14.95 9.56
CA THR A 12 -10.48 13.54 10.02
C THR A 12 -10.49 12.54 8.87
N VAL A 13 -11.27 12.78 7.81
CA VAL A 13 -11.27 11.92 6.62
C VAL A 13 -9.91 11.97 5.92
N LEU A 14 -9.31 13.15 5.76
CA LEU A 14 -7.98 13.29 5.14
C LEU A 14 -6.87 12.64 5.97
N ASP A 15 -6.89 12.83 7.29
CA ASP A 15 -5.96 12.17 8.22
C ASP A 15 -6.10 10.64 8.16
N TRP A 16 -7.33 10.14 8.14
CA TRP A 16 -7.60 8.71 8.01
C TRP A 16 -7.15 8.16 6.66
N GLN A 17 -7.41 8.87 5.57
CA GLN A 17 -6.94 8.51 4.23
C GLN A 17 -5.41 8.47 4.16
N GLY A 18 -4.73 9.49 4.69
CA GLY A 18 -3.26 9.52 4.79
C GLY A 18 -2.73 8.34 5.61
N SER A 19 -3.34 8.08 6.77
CA SER A 19 -2.98 6.96 7.63
C SER A 19 -3.17 5.59 6.96
N VAL A 20 -4.26 5.39 6.20
CA VAL A 20 -4.51 4.13 5.48
C VAL A 20 -3.50 3.91 4.35
N VAL A 21 -3.12 4.96 3.63
CA VAL A 21 -2.10 4.89 2.57
C VAL A 21 -0.74 4.55 3.16
N GLU A 22 -0.34 5.23 4.24
CA GLU A 22 0.94 4.98 4.93
C GLU A 22 1.01 3.57 5.52
N VAL A 23 -0.09 3.07 6.11
CA VAL A 23 -0.18 1.70 6.64
C VAL A 23 -0.04 0.68 5.52
N SER A 24 -0.70 0.89 4.38
CA SER A 24 -0.66 -0.04 3.24
C SER A 24 0.76 -0.16 2.65
N ASN A 25 1.47 0.96 2.49
CA ASN A 25 2.86 0.98 2.07
C ASN A 25 3.76 0.21 3.06
N SER A 26 3.58 0.44 4.36
CA SER A 26 4.36 -0.25 5.39
C SER A 26 4.15 -1.77 5.36
N GLN A 27 2.92 -2.22 5.12
CA GLN A 27 2.59 -3.65 5.04
C GLN A 27 3.18 -4.30 3.79
N PHE A 28 3.11 -3.62 2.64
CA PHE A 28 3.74 -4.09 1.41
C PHE A 28 5.24 -4.28 1.57
N ARG A 29 5.94 -3.27 2.11
CA ARG A 29 7.39 -3.34 2.37
C ARG A 29 7.75 -4.42 3.38
N ASN A 30 6.92 -4.62 4.42
CA ASN A 30 7.12 -5.68 5.40
C ASN A 30 6.98 -7.07 4.74
N ALA A 31 5.98 -7.28 3.88
CA ALA A 31 5.82 -8.53 3.14
C ALA A 31 7.05 -8.83 2.25
N ILE A 32 7.57 -7.82 1.53
CA ILE A 32 8.80 -7.97 0.74
C ILE A 32 9.98 -8.39 1.63
N ALA A 33 10.17 -7.74 2.78
CA ALA A 33 11.24 -8.06 3.71
C ALA A 33 11.12 -9.50 4.26
N GLN A 34 9.90 -9.96 4.57
CA GLN A 34 9.67 -11.34 5.00
C GLN A 34 10.00 -12.35 3.89
N ILE A 35 9.62 -12.06 2.64
CA ILE A 35 9.92 -12.93 1.50
C ILE A 35 11.44 -13.02 1.27
N GLN A 36 12.17 -11.89 1.36
CA GLN A 36 13.64 -11.89 1.29
C GLN A 36 14.26 -12.76 2.40
N LEU A 37 13.79 -12.57 3.64
CA LEU A 37 14.31 -13.30 4.80
C LEU A 37 14.10 -14.82 4.67
N LEU A 38 12.95 -15.24 4.13
CA LEU A 38 12.60 -16.66 3.97
C LEU A 38 13.32 -17.33 2.80
N ASN A 39 13.87 -16.55 1.87
CA ASN A 39 14.53 -17.07 0.65
C ASN A 39 16.00 -16.58 0.54
N PRO A 40 16.87 -16.86 1.53
CA PRO A 40 18.21 -16.27 1.59
C PRO A 40 19.17 -16.74 0.49
N ASN A 41 18.84 -17.84 -0.21
CA ASN A 41 19.67 -18.42 -1.27
C ASN A 41 19.08 -18.21 -2.67
N VAL A 42 18.01 -17.44 -2.79
CA VAL A 42 17.33 -17.15 -4.06
C VAL A 42 17.50 -15.67 -4.34
N ASP A 43 18.02 -15.35 -5.53
CA ASP A 43 18.00 -13.98 -6.01
C ASP A 43 16.59 -13.67 -6.52
N LEU A 44 15.82 -12.95 -5.69
CA LEU A 44 14.45 -12.58 -5.99
C LEU A 44 14.44 -11.35 -6.91
N ASN A 45 13.86 -11.49 -8.10
CA ASN A 45 13.63 -10.33 -8.95
C ASN A 45 12.53 -9.43 -8.34
N MET A 46 12.89 -8.18 -8.04
CA MET A 46 12.00 -7.17 -7.45
C MET A 46 11.64 -6.06 -8.42
N ASP A 47 12.09 -6.13 -9.67
CA ASP A 47 11.83 -5.11 -10.66
C ASP A 47 10.34 -4.93 -10.91
N GLY A 48 9.88 -3.69 -10.76
CA GLY A 48 8.50 -3.32 -11.00
C GLY A 48 7.51 -3.65 -9.88
N LEU A 49 7.97 -4.18 -8.73
CA LEU A 49 7.11 -4.31 -7.54
C LEU A 49 6.59 -2.95 -7.10
N ASP A 50 5.27 -2.88 -6.92
CA ASP A 50 4.54 -1.65 -6.64
C ASP A 50 3.25 -2.01 -5.89
N GLU A 51 2.98 -1.34 -4.77
CA GLU A 51 1.83 -1.61 -3.90
C GLU A 51 0.48 -1.35 -4.57
N GLU A 52 0.45 -0.51 -5.59
CA GLU A 52 -0.76 -0.17 -6.34
C GLU A 52 -0.96 -1.03 -7.58
N LYS A 53 -0.03 -1.97 -7.87
CA LYS A 53 -0.09 -2.83 -9.05
C LYS A 53 -0.55 -4.25 -8.74
N GLU A 54 -1.07 -4.91 -9.77
CA GLU A 54 -1.52 -6.29 -9.70
C GLU A 54 -0.75 -7.18 -10.68
N VAL A 55 -0.76 -8.49 -10.43
CA VAL A 55 -0.26 -9.48 -11.38
C VAL A 55 -1.39 -9.88 -12.32
N ARG A 56 -1.24 -9.54 -13.60
CA ARG A 56 -2.17 -9.89 -14.68
C ARG A 56 -1.41 -10.58 -15.80
N ASP A 57 -1.87 -11.77 -16.20
CA ASP A 57 -1.22 -12.58 -17.25
C ASP A 57 0.29 -12.80 -17.01
N GLY A 58 0.69 -12.95 -15.74
CA GLY A 58 2.09 -13.15 -15.34
C GLY A 58 2.97 -11.90 -15.41
N ARG A 59 2.38 -10.71 -15.57
CA ARG A 59 3.09 -9.42 -15.59
C ARG A 59 2.54 -8.49 -14.51
N ILE A 60 3.39 -7.63 -13.98
CA ILE A 60 2.96 -6.56 -13.09
C ILE A 60 2.36 -5.45 -13.95
N ALA A 61 1.09 -5.12 -13.70
CA ALA A 61 0.33 -4.14 -14.47
C ALA A 61 -0.45 -3.20 -13.55
N THR A 62 -0.69 -1.98 -14.03
CA THR A 62 -1.61 -1.05 -13.35
C THR A 62 -3.04 -1.60 -13.48
N PRO A 63 -3.80 -1.69 -12.37
CA PRO A 63 -5.18 -2.12 -12.41
C PRO A 63 -6.02 -1.21 -13.33
N PRO A 64 -7.04 -1.73 -14.02
CA PRO A 64 -7.96 -0.92 -14.79
C PRO A 64 -8.68 0.04 -13.83
N GLU A 65 -8.89 1.27 -14.26
CA GLU A 65 -9.77 2.19 -13.54
C GLU A 65 -11.16 1.55 -13.43
N GLY A 66 -11.66 1.44 -12.20
CA GLY A 66 -12.96 0.85 -11.88
C GLY A 66 -14.14 1.75 -12.21
#